data_AF-A0A9E6D5A5-F1
#
_entry.id   AF-A0A9E6D5A5-F1
#
_cell.length_a   1.000
_cell.length_b   1.000
_cell.length_c   1.000
_cell.angle_alpha   90.00
_cell.angle_beta   90.00
_cell.angle_gamma   90.00
#
_symmetry.space_group_name_H-M   'P 1'
#
loop_
_entity.id
_entity.type
_entity.pdbx_description
1 polymer ?
#
loop_
_entity_poly.entity_id
_entity_poly.type
_entity_poly.pdbx_seq_one_letter_code
_entity_poly.pdbx_strand_id
1 'polypeptide(L)'
;MLRKVLLFTLLFISFLGYTQDNINQLKKQLNSASNDNQKSELLLKICNQYFKNKKSIDSVFRYTKQLENIAIKTDDNNLLAIAYDKTNRAHYLAGHHDLAIKFGGKAIKLYEEEKLLIASAIVKRTMGFTYQAIYNN
;
A
#
# COMPACT_ATOMS: atom_id res chain seq x y z
N MET A 1 34.64 -23.57 24.07
CA MET A 1 33.23 -23.10 24.08
C MET A 1 33.00 -21.78 23.35
N LEU A 2 33.98 -20.85 23.29
CA LEU A 2 33.88 -19.57 22.54
C LEU A 2 33.46 -19.70 21.06
N ARG A 3 33.94 -20.74 20.36
CA ARG A 3 33.69 -20.93 18.91
C ARG A 3 32.22 -21.25 18.57
N LYS A 4 31.46 -21.82 19.51
CA LYS A 4 30.03 -22.15 19.32
C LYS A 4 29.12 -20.95 19.61
N VAL A 5 29.56 -20.01 20.46
CA VAL A 5 28.82 -18.77 20.77
C VAL A 5 28.91 -17.77 19.61
N LEU A 6 30.07 -17.70 18.93
CA LEU A 6 30.29 -16.80 17.79
C LEU A 6 29.42 -17.14 16.56
N LEU A 7 29.15 -18.43 16.35
CA LEU A 7 28.26 -18.91 15.28
C LEU A 7 26.79 -18.54 15.53
N PHE A 8 26.37 -18.50 16.80
CA PHE A 8 25.01 -18.10 17.17
C PHE A 8 24.77 -16.60 16.99
N THR A 9 25.78 -15.77 17.25
CA THR A 9 25.69 -14.31 17.03
C THR A 9 25.67 -13.93 15.55
N LEU A 10 26.34 -14.68 14.67
CA LEU A 10 26.33 -14.43 13.22
C LEU A 10 25.00 -14.81 12.53
N LEU A 11 24.29 -15.81 13.06
CA LEU A 11 22.96 -16.19 12.57
C LEU A 11 21.84 -15.21 12.95
N PHE A 12 22.07 -14.36 13.95
CA PHE A 12 21.06 -13.40 14.40
C PHE A 12 21.05 -12.11 13.56
N ILE A 13 22.18 -11.75 12.93
CA ILE A 13 22.31 -10.49 12.17
C ILE A 13 21.68 -10.60 10.77
N SER A 14 21.59 -11.81 10.20
CA SER A 14 21.00 -12.04 8.88
C SER A 14 19.47 -11.89 8.83
N PHE A 15 18.78 -11.94 9.98
CA PHE A 15 17.34 -11.73 10.04
C PHE A 15 16.91 -10.26 10.01
N LEU A 16 17.81 -9.32 10.32
CA LEU A 16 17.48 -7.88 10.37
C LEU A 16 17.58 -7.19 9.00
N GLY A 17 18.26 -7.78 8.01
CA GLY A 17 18.45 -7.20 6.66
C GLY A 17 17.34 -7.48 5.65
N TYR A 18 16.50 -8.49 5.88
CA TYR A 18 15.62 -9.07 4.85
C TYR A 18 14.45 -8.17 4.38
N THR A 19 14.14 -7.08 5.10
CA THR A 19 12.99 -6.22 4.76
C THR A 19 13.37 -4.98 3.95
N GLN A 20 14.61 -4.50 4.07
CA GLN A 20 15.12 -3.31 3.37
C GLN A 20 15.61 -3.64 1.96
N ASP A 21 16.18 -4.84 1.75
CA ASP A 21 16.64 -5.29 0.42
C ASP A 21 15.47 -5.48 -0.57
N ASN A 22 14.31 -5.89 -0.08
CA ASN A 22 13.12 -6.13 -0.90
C ASN A 22 12.55 -4.83 -1.52
N ILE A 23 12.42 -3.75 -0.74
CA ILE A 23 11.82 -2.50 -1.26
C ILE A 23 12.72 -1.81 -2.30
N ASN A 24 14.03 -1.88 -2.12
CA ASN A 24 14.99 -1.31 -3.07
C ASN A 24 15.00 -2.10 -4.38
N GLN A 25 14.88 -3.43 -4.30
CA GLN A 25 14.74 -4.29 -5.49
C GLN A 25 13.45 -3.97 -6.25
N LEU A 26 12.31 -3.84 -5.57
CA LEU A 26 11.04 -3.46 -6.20
C LEU A 26 11.13 -2.11 -6.92
N LYS A 27 11.82 -1.11 -6.34
CA LYS A 27 12.03 0.19 -6.98
C LYS A 27 12.92 0.09 -8.23
N LYS A 28 13.98 -0.73 -8.19
CA LYS A 28 14.82 -0.99 -9.37
C LYS A 28 14.01 -1.63 -10.48
N GLN A 29 13.20 -2.64 -10.15
CA GLN A 29 12.32 -3.31 -11.10
C GLN A 29 11.29 -2.34 -11.70
N LEU A 30 10.72 -1.43 -10.89
CA LEU A 30 9.79 -0.42 -11.35
C LEU A 30 10.43 0.50 -12.40
N ASN A 31 11.68 0.91 -12.19
CA ASN A 31 12.40 1.75 -13.14
C ASN A 31 12.71 1.04 -14.47
N SER A 32 12.84 -0.28 -14.45
CA SER A 32 13.07 -1.09 -15.66
C SER A 32 11.79 -1.62 -16.32
N ALA A 33 10.61 -1.38 -15.74
CA ALA A 33 9.35 -1.93 -16.24
C ALA A 33 8.93 -1.25 -17.56
N SER A 34 8.63 -2.07 -18.57
CA SER A 34 8.39 -1.59 -19.94
C SER A 34 6.93 -1.28 -20.25
N ASN A 35 5.99 -1.85 -19.49
CA ASN A 35 4.55 -1.67 -19.70
C ASN A 35 3.79 -1.31 -18.42
N ASP A 36 2.59 -0.78 -18.61
CA ASP A 36 1.77 -0.24 -17.54
C ASP A 36 1.22 -1.32 -16.59
N ASN A 37 0.99 -2.55 -17.07
CA ASN A 37 0.56 -3.68 -16.23
C ASN A 37 1.67 -4.06 -15.23
N GLN A 38 2.90 -4.24 -15.72
CA GLN A 38 4.06 -4.54 -14.86
C GLN A 38 4.33 -3.41 -13.87
N LYS A 39 4.24 -2.15 -14.32
CA LYS A 39 4.38 -0.99 -13.43
C LYS A 39 3.34 -1.03 -12.32
N SER A 40 2.07 -1.27 -12.66
CA SER A 40 0.97 -1.34 -11.70
C SER A 40 1.19 -2.42 -10.65
N GLU A 41 1.57 -3.63 -11.06
CA GLU A 41 1.89 -4.71 -10.11
C GLU A 41 3.03 -4.34 -9.15
N LEU A 42 4.10 -3.73 -9.66
CA LEU A 42 5.25 -3.31 -8.86
C LEU A 42 4.88 -2.19 -7.90
N LEU A 43 4.11 -1.20 -8.36
CA LEU A 43 3.58 -0.12 -7.52
C LEU A 43 2.72 -0.67 -6.37
N LEU A 44 1.84 -1.65 -6.65
CA LEU A 44 1.03 -2.30 -5.62
C LEU A 44 1.89 -3.05 -4.59
N LYS A 45 2.91 -3.79 -5.04
CA LYS A 45 3.86 -4.49 -4.16
C LYS A 45 4.60 -3.49 -3.27
N ILE A 46 5.05 -2.37 -3.83
CA ILE A 46 5.71 -1.27 -3.09
C ILE A 46 4.78 -0.70 -2.02
N CYS A 47 3.54 -0.32 -2.38
CA CYS A 47 2.55 0.18 -1.42
C CYS A 47 2.31 -0.81 -0.27
N ASN A 48 2.13 -2.10 -0.59
CA ASN A 48 1.90 -3.13 0.43
C ASN A 48 3.10 -3.31 1.36
N GLN A 49 4.33 -3.22 0.84
CA GLN A 49 5.55 -3.28 1.66
C GLN A 49 5.67 -2.08 2.60
N TYR A 50 5.32 -0.87 2.14
CA TYR A 50 5.26 0.32 3.01
C TYR A 50 4.23 0.17 4.13
N PHE A 51 3.03 -0.32 3.82
CA PHE A 51 2.02 -0.60 4.84
C PHE A 51 2.44 -1.67 5.84
N LYS A 52 3.11 -2.73 5.39
CA LYS A 52 3.61 -3.81 6.27
C LYS A 52 4.65 -3.29 7.26
N ASN A 53 5.57 -2.45 6.80
CA ASN A 53 6.67 -1.97 7.62
C ASN A 53 6.27 -0.78 8.51
N LYS A 54 5.07 -0.21 8.34
CA LYS A 54 4.60 1.05 8.97
C LYS A 54 5.61 2.21 8.83
N LYS A 55 6.51 2.12 7.86
CA LYS A 55 7.54 3.13 7.59
C LYS A 55 7.06 3.97 6.42
N SER A 56 7.25 5.28 6.49
CA SER A 56 7.09 6.21 5.36
C SER A 56 5.74 6.14 4.64
N ILE A 57 4.63 6.35 5.37
CA ILE A 57 3.30 6.47 4.75
C ILE A 57 3.29 7.58 3.67
N ASP A 58 4.07 8.64 3.85
CA ASP A 58 4.22 9.70 2.85
C ASP A 58 4.69 9.20 1.48
N SER A 59 5.53 8.15 1.46
CA SER A 59 5.97 7.54 0.21
C SER A 59 4.82 6.86 -0.54
N VAL A 60 3.80 6.35 0.16
CA VAL A 60 2.65 5.68 -0.45
C VAL A 60 1.86 6.62 -1.34
N PHE A 61 1.73 7.90 -0.98
CA PHE A 61 1.00 8.88 -1.80
C PHE A 61 1.60 9.02 -3.21
N ARG A 62 2.94 9.00 -3.32
CA ARG A 62 3.62 9.04 -4.63
C ARG A 62 3.31 7.81 -5.49
N TYR A 63 3.24 6.63 -4.90
CA TYR A 63 3.02 5.38 -5.65
C TYR A 63 1.55 5.16 -6.00
N THR A 64 0.64 5.54 -5.10
CA THR A 64 -0.80 5.51 -5.37
C THR A 64 -1.20 6.53 -6.45
N LYS A 65 -0.55 7.69 -6.50
CA LYS A 65 -0.76 8.64 -7.61
C LYS A 65 -0.31 8.10 -8.97
N GLN A 66 0.79 7.35 -9.01
CA GLN A 66 1.21 6.68 -10.24
C GLN A 66 0.23 5.58 -10.66
N LEU A 67 -0.31 4.81 -9.70
CA LEU A 67 -1.37 3.83 -9.96
C LEU A 67 -2.62 4.49 -10.52
N GLU A 68 -3.08 5.59 -9.92
CA GLU A 68 -4.23 6.35 -10.41
C GLU A 68 -4.00 6.83 -11.85
N ASN A 69 -2.82 7.37 -12.15
CA ASN A 69 -2.51 7.85 -13.50
C ASN A 69 -2.48 6.72 -14.53
N ILE A 70 -1.97 5.53 -14.16
CA ILE A 70 -2.01 4.36 -15.05
C ILE A 70 -3.47 3.94 -15.25
N ALA A 71 -4.24 3.80 -14.17
CA ALA A 71 -5.64 3.37 -14.23
C ALA A 71 -6.49 4.29 -15.13
N ILE A 72 -6.31 5.61 -15.03
CA ILE A 72 -6.98 6.58 -15.89
C ILE A 72 -6.52 6.44 -17.34
N LYS A 73 -5.22 6.26 -17.57
CA LYS A 73 -4.67 6.10 -18.92
C LYS A 73 -5.19 4.83 -19.61
N THR A 74 -5.41 3.76 -18.86
CA THR A 74 -5.82 2.46 -19.38
C THR A 74 -7.31 2.18 -19.23
N ASP A 75 -8.11 3.16 -18.78
CA ASP A 75 -9.53 3.01 -18.46
C ASP A 75 -9.83 1.79 -17.56
N ASP A 76 -8.93 1.50 -16.60
CA ASP A 76 -9.04 0.37 -15.68
C ASP A 76 -9.70 0.82 -14.36
N ASN A 77 -11.03 0.72 -14.30
CA ASN A 77 -11.81 1.07 -13.11
C ASN A 77 -11.42 0.28 -11.87
N ASN A 78 -11.04 -1.00 -12.02
CA ASN A 78 -10.64 -1.82 -10.91
C ASN A 78 -9.29 -1.33 -10.34
N LEU A 79 -8.32 -1.05 -11.20
CA LEU A 79 -7.05 -0.45 -10.77
C LEU A 79 -7.25 0.93 -10.15
N LEU A 80 -8.20 1.73 -10.67
CA LEU A 80 -8.55 3.03 -10.11
C LEU A 80 -9.14 2.89 -8.70
N ALA A 81 -10.04 1.93 -8.51
CA ALA A 81 -10.60 1.61 -7.20
C ALA A 81 -9.51 1.16 -6.21
N ILE A 82 -8.57 0.34 -6.67
CA ILE A 82 -7.41 -0.08 -5.86
C ILE A 82 -6.54 1.12 -5.49
N ALA A 83 -6.24 2.02 -6.43
CA ALA A 83 -5.47 3.22 -6.15
C ALA A 83 -6.14 4.06 -5.05
N TYR A 84 -7.46 4.28 -5.16
CA TYR A 84 -8.24 4.99 -4.14
C TYR A 84 -8.30 4.27 -2.78
N ASP A 85 -8.41 2.94 -2.73
CA ASP A 85 -8.33 2.16 -1.49
C ASP A 85 -6.97 2.35 -0.81
N LYS A 86 -5.87 2.23 -1.55
CA LYS A 86 -4.53 2.44 -0.99
C LYS A 86 -4.37 3.88 -0.48
N THR A 87 -4.88 4.87 -1.19
CA THR A 87 -4.86 6.28 -0.75
C THR A 87 -5.73 6.50 0.49
N ASN A 88 -6.92 5.91 0.56
CA ASN A 88 -7.80 5.91 1.75
C ASN A 88 -7.04 5.39 2.98
N ARG A 89 -6.42 4.21 2.86
CA ARG A 89 -5.65 3.61 3.95
C ARG A 89 -4.45 4.45 4.35
N ALA A 90 -3.74 5.05 3.40
CA ALA A 90 -2.60 5.91 3.69
C ALA A 90 -3.03 7.15 4.48
N HIS A 91 -4.13 7.81 4.08
CA HIS A 91 -4.66 8.95 4.83
C HIS A 91 -5.16 8.58 6.22
N TYR A 92 -5.82 7.42 6.37
CA TYR A 92 -6.22 6.92 7.69
C TYR A 92 -5.01 6.77 8.61
N LEU A 93 -3.94 6.12 8.13
CA LEU A 93 -2.71 5.92 8.91
C LEU A 93 -1.95 7.23 9.19
N ALA A 94 -2.10 8.25 8.35
CA ALA A 94 -1.52 9.56 8.54
C ALA A 94 -2.37 10.49 9.44
N GLY A 95 -3.55 10.04 9.90
CA GLY A 95 -4.47 10.88 10.68
C GLY A 95 -5.24 11.92 9.85
N HIS A 96 -5.15 11.87 8.52
CA HIS A 96 -5.89 12.77 7.61
C HIS A 96 -7.30 12.20 7.36
N HIS A 97 -8.15 12.24 8.38
CA HIS A 97 -9.41 11.48 8.40
C HIS A 97 -10.43 11.92 7.34
N ASP A 98 -10.51 13.22 7.03
CA ASP A 98 -11.34 13.80 5.97
C ASP A 98 -10.95 13.25 4.58
N LEU A 99 -9.65 13.24 4.29
CA LEU A 99 -9.11 12.70 3.05
C LEU A 99 -9.28 11.18 2.99
N ALA A 100 -9.12 10.49 4.11
CA ALA A 100 -9.40 9.06 4.18
C ALA A 100 -10.85 8.77 3.76
N ILE A 101 -11.84 9.45 4.35
CA ILE A 101 -13.26 9.30 3.99
C ILE A 101 -13.49 9.59 2.50
N LYS A 102 -12.94 10.70 2.00
CA LYS A 102 -13.08 11.09 0.59
C LYS A 102 -12.59 10.01 -0.38
N PHE A 103 -11.38 9.50 -0.20
CA PHE A 103 -10.84 8.47 -1.07
C PHE A 103 -11.50 7.11 -0.86
N GLY A 104 -11.94 6.80 0.37
CA GLY A 104 -12.69 5.58 0.67
C GLY A 104 -14.01 5.53 -0.08
N GLY A 105 -14.76 6.64 -0.09
CA GLY A 105 -16.00 6.75 -0.87
C GLY A 105 -15.79 6.55 -2.37
N LYS A 106 -14.71 7.11 -2.93
CA LYS A 106 -14.36 6.89 -4.35
C LYS A 106 -14.08 5.41 -4.66
N ALA A 107 -13.31 4.73 -3.80
CA ALA A 107 -13.00 3.31 -3.97
C ALA A 107 -14.25 2.43 -3.86
N ILE A 108 -15.10 2.68 -2.86
CA ILE A 108 -16.35 1.94 -2.65
C ILE A 108 -17.26 2.05 -3.86
N LYS A 109 -17.45 3.28 -4.39
CA LYS A 109 -18.29 3.50 -5.57
C LYS A 109 -17.87 2.60 -6.74
N LEU A 110 -16.58 2.64 -7.10
CA LEU A 110 -16.06 1.84 -8.21
C LEU A 110 -16.14 0.34 -7.92
N TYR A 111 -15.79 -0.11 -6.72
CA TYR A 111 -15.92 -1.53 -6.38
C TYR A 111 -17.37 -2.03 -6.43
N GLU A 112 -18.35 -1.21 -6.08
CA GLU A 112 -19.76 -1.60 -6.14
C GLU A 112 -20.29 -1.61 -7.58
N GLU A 113 -19.89 -0.64 -8.41
CA GLU A 113 -20.17 -0.61 -9.85
C GLU A 113 -19.62 -1.88 -10.55
N GLU A 114 -18.41 -2.30 -10.18
CA GLU A 114 -17.76 -3.52 -10.67
C GLU A 114 -18.22 -4.82 -9.95
N LYS A 115 -19.20 -4.73 -9.02
CA LYS A 115 -19.72 -5.85 -8.20
C LYS A 115 -18.65 -6.58 -7.35
N LEU A 116 -17.55 -5.91 -7.03
CA LEU A 116 -16.47 -6.37 -6.17
C LEU A 116 -16.78 -6.13 -4.68
N LEU A 117 -17.81 -6.79 -4.17
CA LEU A 117 -18.38 -6.54 -2.84
C LEU A 117 -17.38 -6.79 -1.69
N ILE A 118 -16.49 -7.77 -1.82
CA ILE A 118 -15.46 -8.05 -0.80
C ILE A 118 -14.49 -6.87 -0.69
N ALA A 119 -14.07 -6.31 -1.82
CA ALA A 119 -13.17 -5.16 -1.83
C ALA A 119 -13.86 -3.92 -1.24
N SER A 120 -15.13 -3.66 -1.61
CA SER A 120 -15.95 -2.61 -1.00
C SER A 120 -16.04 -2.76 0.53
N ALA A 121 -16.31 -3.97 1.03
CA ALA A 121 -16.38 -4.23 2.47
C ALA A 121 -15.06 -3.95 3.20
N ILE A 122 -13.92 -4.27 2.59
CA ILE A 122 -12.59 -3.96 3.14
C ILE A 122 -12.40 -2.45 3.30
N VAL A 123 -12.79 -1.65 2.31
CA VAL A 123 -12.70 -0.18 2.38
C VAL A 123 -13.65 0.37 3.45
N LYS A 124 -14.90 -0.13 3.50
CA LYS A 124 -15.88 0.25 4.53
C LYS A 124 -15.35 -0.01 5.94
N ARG A 125 -14.62 -1.10 6.17
CA ARG A 125 -13.96 -1.36 7.46
C ARG A 125 -12.92 -0.30 7.80
N THR A 126 -12.07 0.10 6.85
CA THR A 126 -11.09 1.19 7.06
C THR A 126 -11.78 2.52 7.37
N MET A 127 -12.89 2.82 6.69
CA MET A 127 -13.72 3.99 6.99
C MET A 127 -14.36 3.89 8.39
N GLY A 128 -14.82 2.71 8.81
CA GLY A 128 -15.30 2.49 10.17
C GLY A 128 -14.24 2.82 11.23
N PHE A 129 -13.00 2.37 11.04
CA PHE A 129 -11.88 2.75 11.91
C PHE A 129 -11.57 4.25 11.86
N THR A 130 -11.76 4.88 10.70
CA THR A 130 -11.58 6.33 10.54
C THR A 130 -12.62 7.10 11.36
N TYR A 131 -13.90 6.74 11.28
CA TYR A 131 -14.95 7.37 12.07
C TYR A 131 -14.77 7.15 13.57
N GLN A 132 -14.35 5.95 13.98
CA GLN A 132 -14.02 5.68 15.37
C GLN A 132 -12.86 6.56 15.86
N ALA A 133 -11.83 6.77 15.05
CA ALA A 133 -10.71 7.64 15.38
C ALA A 133 -11.15 9.12 15.50
N ILE A 134 -12.07 9.59 14.65
CA ILE A 134 -12.65 10.94 14.78
C ILE A 134 -13.43 11.06 16.08
N TYR A 135 -14.27 10.08 16.43
CA TYR A 135 -15.10 10.13 17.63
C TYR A 135 -14.29 10.14 18.94
N ASN A 136 -13.13 9.46 18.95
CA ASN A 136 -12.29 9.32 20.13
C ASN A 136 -11.34 10.51 20.38
N ASN A 137 -11.24 11.46 19.44
CA ASN A 137 -10.40 12.67 19.55
C ASN A 137 -11.26 13.91 19.72
#